data_AF-A0ABD2U4N0-F1
#
_entry.id   AF-A0ABD2U4N0-F1
#
_cell.length_a   1.000
_cell.length_b   1.000
_cell.length_c   1.000
_cell.angle_alpha   90.00
_cell.angle_beta   90.00
_cell.angle_gamma   90.00
#
_symmetry.space_group_name_H-M   'P 1'
#
loop_
_entity.id
_entity.type
_entity.pdbx_description
1 polymer ?
#
loop_
_entity_poly.entity_id
_entity_poly.type
_entity_poly.pdbx_seq_one_letter_code
_entity_poly.pdbx_strand_id
1 'polypeptide(L)'
;IYIIKKEEKRKPKLYNICWNQKAKAERRPLLPKFQVVMKSFVVWFLVLVGVASGHSGEQPLSNIAIHRATLALDESITIKAYPFILAPKGGDTEWVTVDLDNPNPLHDDWVGVFSPAKFNGSTCYLENDHKEQPPYICTAPIKYNFANFSNADYVKTGKTSLKFQLINQRADFSFVLFTGGLSNPKLVGVSNYISFANPKAPLYPRLALGKLWNEMTLTWTSGYNLLEAVPFIDWGRKGDPQHRSPAGTLTFDRNTMCGSPARTVGWRDPGFIHTSFMKDLWPSTLYTYKMGHMLSNGSYVWSKMYSFRSSPYPGQDSLQRVIIFGDMGKDYLSLT
;
A
#
# COMPACT_ATOMS: atom_id res chain seq x y z
N ILE A 1 35.01 31.11 10.35
CA ILE A 1 34.01 32.20 10.52
C ILE A 1 33.32 32.39 9.18
N TYR A 2 32.06 31.97 9.07
CA TYR A 2 30.94 32.71 8.46
C TYR A 2 29.66 32.01 8.95
N ILE A 3 29.00 32.66 9.89
CA ILE A 3 27.67 32.34 10.40
C ILE A 3 26.70 33.10 9.52
N ILE A 4 25.75 32.41 8.89
CA ILE A 4 24.50 33.04 8.46
C ILE A 4 23.35 32.16 8.96
N LYS A 5 22.78 32.61 10.09
CA LYS A 5 21.56 32.13 10.70
C LYS A 5 20.39 32.80 9.97
N LYS A 6 19.48 32.03 9.38
CA LYS A 6 18.13 32.53 9.07
C LYS A 6 17.11 31.59 9.72
N GLU A 7 16.73 31.97 10.93
CA GLU A 7 15.64 31.38 11.70
C GLU A 7 14.32 31.83 11.07
N GLU A 8 13.64 30.94 10.36
CA GLU A 8 12.23 31.15 9.98
C GLU A 8 11.40 30.12 10.75
N LYS A 9 10.72 30.58 11.81
CA LYS A 9 9.74 29.79 12.56
C LYS A 9 8.54 29.48 11.65
N ARG A 10 8.61 28.39 10.88
CA ARG A 10 7.42 27.82 10.22
C ARG A 10 6.75 26.83 11.16
N LYS A 11 5.54 27.19 11.60
CA LYS A 11 4.57 26.24 12.17
C LYS A 11 4.38 25.07 11.18
N PRO A 12 4.23 23.81 11.65
CA PRO A 12 3.94 22.71 10.74
C PRO A 12 2.54 22.92 10.14
N LYS A 13 2.51 23.41 8.90
CA LYS A 13 1.33 23.29 8.03
C LYS A 13 1.41 21.91 7.39
N LEU A 14 0.31 21.14 7.40
CA LEU A 14 0.15 20.04 6.46
C LEU A 14 0.45 20.60 5.07
N TYR A 15 1.45 20.05 4.39
CA TYR A 15 1.64 20.35 2.97
C TYR A 15 0.42 19.82 2.23
N ASN A 16 -0.25 20.69 1.47
CA ASN A 16 -1.29 20.28 0.54
C ASN A 16 -0.72 19.17 -0.34
N ILE A 17 -1.40 18.02 -0.39
CA ILE A 17 -1.03 16.85 -1.20
C ILE A 17 -1.21 17.16 -2.71
N CYS A 18 -1.71 18.35 -3.05
CA CYS A 18 -2.02 18.77 -4.41
C CYS A 18 -0.89 19.57 -5.04
N TRP A 19 -0.30 18.98 -6.07
CA TRP A 19 0.58 19.68 -6.99
C TRP A 19 -0.24 20.60 -7.89
N ASN A 20 0.02 21.91 -7.81
CA ASN A 20 -0.46 22.87 -8.80
C ASN A 20 0.49 22.81 -10.01
N GLN A 21 0.16 22.01 -11.03
CA GLN A 21 0.89 22.04 -12.31
C GLN A 21 0.53 23.31 -13.09
N LYS A 22 1.20 24.42 -12.80
CA LYS A 22 1.33 25.56 -13.71
C LYS A 22 2.80 25.79 -14.03
N ALA A 23 3.36 24.95 -14.90
CA ALA A 23 4.61 25.23 -15.59
C ALA A 23 4.38 24.99 -17.09
N LYS A 24 4.08 26.08 -17.81
CA LYS A 24 3.92 26.09 -19.26
C LYS A 24 5.33 26.03 -19.87
N ALA A 25 5.73 24.88 -20.39
CA ALA A 25 7.02 24.71 -21.06
C ALA A 25 6.98 25.39 -22.44
N GLU A 26 7.62 26.55 -22.57
CA GLU A 26 7.91 27.18 -23.86
C GLU A 26 9.04 26.41 -24.57
N ARG A 27 8.70 25.70 -25.67
CA ARG A 27 9.69 25.13 -26.58
C ARG A 27 10.15 26.21 -27.57
N ARG A 28 11.43 26.57 -27.55
CA ARG A 28 12.08 27.30 -28.67
C ARG A 28 12.57 26.29 -29.72
N PRO A 29 12.35 26.51 -31.02
CA PRO A 29 12.86 25.64 -32.06
C PRO A 29 14.32 26.00 -32.42
N LEU A 30 15.17 24.99 -32.57
CA LEU A 30 16.50 25.11 -33.18
C LEU A 30 16.39 24.85 -34.69
N LEU A 31 16.93 25.76 -35.50
CA LEU A 31 17.02 25.68 -36.97
C LEU A 31 18.06 24.62 -37.41
N PRO A 32 17.91 23.99 -38.59
CA PRO A 32 18.79 22.94 -39.06
C PRO A 32 19.81 23.46 -40.10
N LYS A 33 21.09 23.07 -39.98
CA LYS A 33 22.00 22.91 -41.13
C LYS A 33 23.04 21.85 -40.79
N PHE A 34 23.11 20.79 -41.58
CA PHE A 34 24.28 20.39 -42.37
C PHE A 34 24.02 18.99 -42.98
N GLN A 35 23.85 18.94 -44.30
CA GLN A 35 23.96 17.74 -45.12
C GLN A 35 25.43 17.48 -45.41
N VAL A 36 25.94 16.26 -45.18
CA VAL A 36 27.07 15.68 -45.94
C VAL A 36 26.97 14.15 -45.97
N VAL A 37 26.70 13.64 -47.19
CA VAL A 37 27.24 12.44 -47.87
C VAL A 37 27.02 11.05 -47.27
N MET A 38 26.14 10.32 -47.97
CA MET A 38 25.88 8.89 -47.92
C MET A 38 27.03 8.09 -48.55
N LYS A 39 27.63 7.16 -47.80
CA LYS A 39 28.39 6.02 -48.34
C LYS A 39 27.96 4.74 -47.63
N SER A 40 27.43 3.82 -48.43
CA SER A 40 27.00 2.48 -48.07
C SER A 40 28.11 1.67 -47.40
N PHE A 41 27.81 1.13 -46.22
CA PHE A 41 28.34 -0.15 -45.77
C PHE A 41 27.17 -0.94 -45.17
N VAL A 42 26.73 -1.94 -45.92
CA VAL A 42 25.73 -2.92 -45.47
C VAL A 42 26.44 -3.86 -44.51
N VAL A 43 26.25 -3.66 -43.21
CA VAL A 43 26.63 -4.63 -42.18
C VAL A 43 25.33 -5.19 -41.62
N TRP A 44 25.08 -6.46 -41.92
CA TRP A 44 23.95 -7.23 -41.41
C TRP A 44 24.19 -7.54 -39.93
N PHE A 45 23.70 -6.68 -39.03
CA PHE A 45 23.54 -7.01 -37.62
C PHE A 45 22.10 -7.45 -37.39
N LEU A 46 21.90 -8.77 -37.34
CA LEU A 46 20.69 -9.40 -36.81
C LEU A 46 20.64 -9.11 -35.30
N VAL A 47 20.11 -7.95 -34.94
CA VAL A 47 19.68 -7.69 -33.57
C VAL A 47 18.38 -8.46 -33.37
N LEU A 48 18.48 -9.60 -32.68
CA LEU A 48 17.35 -10.20 -31.98
C LEU A 48 16.88 -9.16 -30.96
N VAL A 49 15.96 -8.30 -31.38
CA VAL A 49 15.12 -7.55 -30.45
C VAL A 49 14.24 -8.61 -29.80
N GLY A 50 14.73 -9.17 -28.70
CA GLY A 50 13.84 -9.77 -27.72
C GLY A 50 12.84 -8.68 -27.37
N VAL A 51 11.59 -8.87 -27.79
CA VAL A 51 10.48 -8.12 -27.24
C VAL A 51 10.39 -8.56 -25.78
N ALA A 52 11.21 -7.95 -24.94
CA ALA A 52 10.84 -7.78 -23.56
C ALA A 52 9.54 -6.99 -23.64
N SER A 53 8.42 -7.68 -23.47
CA SER A 53 7.15 -7.04 -23.15
C SER A 53 7.45 -6.22 -21.90
N GLY A 54 7.80 -4.95 -22.09
CA GLY A 54 7.73 -3.97 -21.04
C GLY A 54 6.29 -4.02 -20.60
N HIS A 55 6.03 -4.64 -19.45
CA HIS A 55 4.77 -4.45 -18.76
C HIS A 55 4.58 -2.95 -18.71
N SER A 56 3.49 -2.46 -19.30
CA SER A 56 3.03 -1.11 -19.05
C SER A 56 3.15 -0.90 -17.54
N GLY A 57 3.93 0.09 -17.10
CA GLY A 57 4.16 0.39 -15.68
C GLY A 57 2.91 0.86 -14.93
N GLU A 58 1.74 0.58 -15.49
CA GLU A 58 0.43 0.83 -14.93
C GLU A 58 0.08 -0.27 -13.92
N GLN A 59 -0.38 0.20 -12.77
CA GLN A 59 -0.73 -0.64 -11.64
C GLN A 59 -1.91 -1.56 -12.02
N PRO A 60 -1.87 -2.89 -11.82
CA PRO A 60 -2.90 -3.80 -12.35
C PRO A 60 -4.36 -3.51 -11.98
N LEU A 61 -4.62 -2.83 -10.85
CA LEU A 61 -6.00 -2.46 -10.46
C LEU A 61 -6.55 -1.30 -11.32
N SER A 62 -5.70 -0.55 -12.03
CA SER A 62 -6.15 0.49 -12.97
C SER A 62 -6.91 -0.09 -14.15
N ASN A 63 -6.72 -1.39 -14.44
CA ASN A 63 -7.46 -2.10 -15.49
C ASN A 63 -8.89 -2.45 -15.08
N ILE A 64 -9.24 -2.31 -13.80
CA ILE A 64 -10.58 -2.61 -13.28
C ILE A 64 -11.46 -1.38 -13.39
N ALA A 65 -12.48 -1.45 -14.24
CA ALA A 65 -13.52 -0.44 -14.35
C ALA A 65 -14.54 -0.58 -13.20
N ILE A 66 -14.08 -0.50 -11.95
CA ILE A 66 -14.89 -0.76 -10.75
C ILE A 66 -16.08 0.20 -10.62
N HIS A 67 -15.94 1.42 -11.14
CA HIS A 67 -17.01 2.44 -11.21
C HIS A 67 -18.19 2.02 -12.12
N ARG A 68 -18.00 1.02 -12.99
CA ARG A 68 -19.05 0.45 -13.87
C ARG A 68 -19.63 -0.84 -13.31
N ALA A 69 -19.25 -1.24 -12.11
CA ALA A 69 -19.68 -2.51 -11.56
C ALA A 69 -21.19 -2.53 -11.31
N THR A 70 -21.85 -3.63 -11.66
CA THR A 70 -23.29 -3.82 -11.39
C THR A 70 -23.53 -4.98 -10.43
N LEU A 71 -24.63 -4.94 -9.68
CA LEU A 71 -25.02 -6.02 -8.78
C LEU A 71 -25.88 -7.05 -9.52
N ALA A 72 -25.49 -8.32 -9.46
CA ALA A 72 -26.20 -9.44 -10.04
C ALA A 72 -26.00 -10.69 -9.15
N LEU A 73 -26.33 -10.56 -7.86
CA LEU A 73 -26.16 -11.64 -6.89
C LEU A 73 -26.90 -12.91 -7.34
N ASP A 74 -26.21 -14.04 -7.25
CA ASP A 74 -26.74 -15.36 -7.58
C ASP A 74 -26.58 -16.27 -6.36
N GLU A 75 -27.70 -16.70 -5.78
CA GLU A 75 -27.74 -17.55 -4.59
C GLU A 75 -27.20 -18.96 -4.84
N SER A 76 -27.08 -19.38 -6.10
CA SER A 76 -26.49 -20.66 -6.46
C SER A 76 -24.95 -20.66 -6.40
N ILE A 77 -24.33 -19.48 -6.34
CA ILE A 77 -22.88 -19.32 -6.23
C ILE A 77 -22.46 -19.42 -4.76
N THR A 78 -21.48 -20.28 -4.49
CA THR A 78 -20.84 -20.36 -3.16
C THR A 78 -19.42 -19.85 -3.23
N ILE A 79 -19.09 -18.87 -2.39
CA ILE A 79 -17.72 -18.40 -2.16
C ILE A 79 -17.44 -18.35 -0.66
N LYS A 80 -16.36 -19.01 -0.23
CA LYS A 80 -15.99 -19.12 1.20
C LYS A 80 -14.52 -18.87 1.40
N ALA A 81 -14.19 -18.08 2.42
CA ALA A 81 -12.81 -17.72 2.76
C ALA A 81 -12.42 -18.27 4.13
N TYR A 82 -11.21 -18.84 4.23
CA TYR A 82 -10.67 -19.41 5.46
C TYR A 82 -9.15 -19.19 5.58
N PRO A 83 -8.63 -19.07 6.82
CA PRO A 83 -9.34 -19.11 8.10
C PRO A 83 -10.13 -17.82 8.41
N PHE A 84 -11.12 -17.91 9.31
CA PHE A 84 -11.95 -16.76 9.71
C PHE A 84 -11.19 -15.69 10.51
N ILE A 85 -10.22 -16.13 11.32
CA ILE A 85 -9.35 -15.25 12.13
C ILE A 85 -7.91 -15.43 11.65
N LEU A 86 -7.29 -14.33 11.22
CA LEU A 86 -5.93 -14.30 10.68
C LEU A 86 -4.92 -13.97 11.78
N ALA A 87 -3.74 -14.61 11.74
CA ALA A 87 -2.65 -14.42 12.68
C ALA A 87 -3.07 -14.40 14.18
N PRO A 88 -3.76 -15.45 14.69
CA PRO A 88 -4.28 -15.47 16.07
C PRO A 88 -3.19 -15.40 17.14
N LYS A 89 -1.96 -15.83 16.82
CA LYS A 89 -0.78 -15.76 17.71
C LYS A 89 0.01 -14.46 17.54
N GLY A 90 -0.54 -13.47 16.83
CA GLY A 90 0.16 -12.27 16.38
C GLY A 90 0.83 -12.49 15.03
N GLY A 91 1.03 -11.38 14.32
CA GLY A 91 1.50 -11.36 12.94
C GLY A 91 0.78 -10.29 12.14
N ASP A 92 1.32 -9.99 10.97
CA ASP A 92 0.82 -8.95 10.07
C ASP A 92 0.60 -9.45 8.66
N THR A 93 0.76 -10.75 8.44
CA THR A 93 0.63 -11.43 7.15
C THR A 93 0.10 -12.83 7.36
N GLU A 94 -0.85 -13.28 6.54
CA GLU A 94 -1.44 -14.64 6.62
C GLU A 94 -1.91 -15.11 5.25
N TRP A 95 -1.82 -16.41 4.99
CA TRP A 95 -2.40 -17.02 3.78
C TRP A 95 -3.88 -17.31 3.99
N VAL A 96 -4.69 -16.92 3.01
CA VAL A 96 -6.12 -17.17 2.97
C VAL A 96 -6.44 -18.00 1.74
N THR A 97 -7.23 -19.04 1.94
CA THR A 97 -7.79 -19.82 0.84
C THR A 97 -9.23 -19.42 0.62
N VAL A 98 -9.61 -19.31 -0.65
CA VAL A 98 -10.94 -18.94 -1.10
C VAL A 98 -11.45 -20.04 -2.02
N ASP A 99 -12.42 -20.79 -1.53
CA ASP A 99 -13.10 -21.81 -2.32
C ASP A 99 -14.31 -21.20 -3.02
N LEU A 100 -14.45 -21.54 -4.30
CA LEU A 100 -15.47 -21.04 -5.19
C LEU A 100 -16.18 -22.19 -5.90
N ASP A 101 -17.51 -22.12 -5.95
CA ASP A 101 -18.40 -22.98 -6.73
C ASP A 101 -19.39 -22.05 -7.50
N ASN A 102 -19.22 -21.96 -8.82
CA ASN A 102 -20.04 -21.16 -9.74
C ASN A 102 -20.65 -22.09 -10.80
N PRO A 103 -21.98 -22.26 -10.86
CA PRO A 103 -22.62 -23.14 -11.83
C PRO A 103 -22.52 -22.63 -13.28
N ASN A 104 -22.26 -21.33 -13.48
CA ASN A 104 -22.12 -20.70 -14.79
C ASN A 104 -20.74 -20.03 -14.94
N PRO A 105 -19.63 -20.80 -14.96
CA PRO A 105 -18.29 -20.25 -14.98
C PRO A 105 -17.91 -19.66 -16.34
N LEU A 106 -17.23 -18.53 -16.34
CA LEU A 106 -16.67 -17.89 -17.53
C LEU A 106 -15.15 -17.73 -17.40
N HIS A 107 -14.47 -17.59 -18.53
CA HIS A 107 -13.01 -17.46 -18.57
C HIS A 107 -12.53 -16.12 -17.97
N ASP A 108 -13.38 -15.11 -17.98
CA ASP A 108 -13.10 -13.77 -17.47
C ASP A 108 -13.63 -13.54 -16.05
N ASP A 109 -14.08 -14.60 -15.37
CA ASP A 109 -14.46 -14.54 -13.96
C ASP A 109 -13.24 -14.27 -13.08
N TRP A 110 -13.42 -13.41 -12.08
CA TRP A 110 -12.33 -13.00 -11.20
C TRP A 110 -12.81 -12.74 -9.78
N VAL A 111 -11.92 -12.99 -8.83
CA VAL A 111 -12.15 -12.75 -7.41
C VAL A 111 -11.38 -11.52 -6.95
N GLY A 112 -12.11 -10.51 -6.48
CA GLY A 112 -11.56 -9.30 -5.86
C GLY A 112 -11.51 -9.42 -4.34
N VAL A 113 -10.42 -8.95 -3.74
CA VAL A 113 -10.25 -8.87 -2.29
C VAL A 113 -10.61 -7.46 -1.82
N PHE A 114 -11.59 -7.31 -0.94
CA PHE A 114 -12.04 -6.02 -0.44
C PHE A 114 -11.73 -5.84 1.03
N SER A 115 -11.37 -4.61 1.40
CA SER A 115 -11.17 -4.21 2.79
C SER A 115 -11.46 -2.71 2.88
N PRO A 116 -12.51 -2.27 3.58
CA PRO A 116 -13.38 -3.04 4.49
C PRO A 116 -14.22 -4.13 3.80
N ALA A 117 -14.65 -5.13 4.58
CA ALA A 117 -15.39 -6.29 4.07
C ALA A 117 -16.79 -5.94 3.56
N LYS A 118 -17.47 -4.99 4.23
CA LYS A 118 -18.83 -4.57 3.89
C LYS A 118 -18.81 -3.37 2.95
N PHE A 119 -19.43 -3.53 1.78
CA PHE A 119 -19.70 -2.42 0.87
C PHE A 119 -20.76 -1.51 1.47
N ASN A 120 -20.48 -0.21 1.52
CA ASN A 120 -21.48 0.78 1.91
C ASN A 120 -21.65 1.82 0.80
N GLY A 121 -22.67 1.62 -0.04
CA GLY A 121 -23.02 2.53 -1.13
C GLY A 121 -23.38 3.95 -0.66
N SER A 122 -23.78 4.14 0.60
CA SER A 122 -24.05 5.49 1.14
C SER A 122 -22.77 6.29 1.41
N THR A 123 -21.61 5.64 1.47
CA THR A 123 -20.29 6.27 1.68
C THR A 123 -19.58 6.60 0.37
N CYS A 124 -20.24 6.35 -0.75
CA CYS A 124 -19.78 6.70 -2.07
C CYS A 124 -19.65 8.21 -2.22
N TYR A 125 -18.43 8.66 -2.49
CA TYR A 125 -18.19 10.02 -2.90
C TYR A 125 -18.35 10.09 -4.42
N LEU A 126 -19.54 10.51 -4.85
CA LEU A 126 -19.81 10.83 -6.25
C LEU A 126 -19.28 12.24 -6.48
N GLU A 127 -18.14 12.37 -7.16
CA GLU A 127 -17.89 13.62 -7.90
C GLU A 127 -19.00 13.72 -8.96
N ASN A 128 -19.43 14.92 -9.34
CA ASN A 128 -20.39 15.11 -10.43
C ASN A 128 -19.79 14.68 -11.79
N ASP A 129 -19.36 13.42 -11.91
CA ASP A 129 -18.93 12.78 -13.13
C ASP A 129 -20.12 12.01 -13.70
N HIS A 130 -20.57 12.41 -14.89
CA HIS A 130 -21.73 11.87 -15.58
C HIS A 130 -21.59 10.38 -15.97
N LYS A 131 -20.47 9.73 -15.63
CA LYS A 131 -20.14 8.34 -15.98
C LYS A 131 -20.45 7.31 -14.90
N GLU A 132 -20.86 7.71 -13.70
CA GLU A 132 -21.10 6.78 -12.60
C GLU A 132 -22.60 6.39 -12.55
N GLN A 133 -22.95 5.15 -12.93
CA GLN A 133 -24.30 4.59 -12.81
C GLN A 133 -24.37 3.54 -11.67
N PRO A 134 -25.49 3.47 -10.92
CA PRO A 134 -25.66 2.55 -9.79
C PRO A 134 -25.76 1.08 -10.23
N PRO A 135 -25.45 0.10 -9.34
CA PRO A 135 -25.02 0.23 -7.94
C PRO A 135 -23.53 0.50 -7.77
N TYR A 136 -23.20 1.51 -6.97
CA TYR A 136 -21.84 2.01 -6.85
C TYR A 136 -20.96 1.14 -5.93
N ILE A 137 -20.05 0.35 -6.52
CA ILE A 137 -18.91 -0.19 -5.77
C ILE A 137 -17.84 0.91 -5.67
N CYS A 138 -17.86 1.66 -4.56
CA CYS A 138 -17.03 2.85 -4.36
C CYS A 138 -15.68 2.61 -3.71
N THR A 139 -15.28 1.35 -3.63
CA THR A 139 -14.01 0.94 -3.08
C THR A 139 -13.39 -0.01 -4.09
N ALA A 140 -12.23 0.33 -4.61
CA ALA A 140 -11.45 -0.57 -5.44
C ALA A 140 -10.98 -1.77 -4.59
N PRO A 141 -10.90 -2.97 -5.17
CA PRO A 141 -10.32 -4.11 -4.47
C PRO A 141 -8.84 -3.83 -4.13
N ILE A 142 -8.35 -4.44 -3.05
CA ILE A 142 -6.96 -4.37 -2.62
C ILE A 142 -6.05 -5.14 -3.57
N LYS A 143 -6.57 -6.25 -4.11
CA LYS A 143 -5.95 -7.13 -5.11
C LYS A 143 -7.05 -7.98 -5.75
N TYR A 144 -6.74 -8.64 -6.85
CA TYR A 144 -7.64 -9.58 -7.49
C TYR A 144 -6.85 -10.73 -8.12
N ASN A 145 -7.55 -11.81 -8.46
CA ASN A 145 -7.02 -12.85 -9.35
C ASN A 145 -8.15 -13.45 -10.19
N PHE A 146 -7.83 -13.98 -11.36
CA PHE A 146 -8.82 -14.70 -12.17
C PHE A 146 -9.18 -16.04 -11.53
N ALA A 147 -10.44 -16.47 -11.67
CA ALA A 147 -10.93 -17.71 -11.08
C ALA A 147 -10.22 -18.95 -11.64
N ASN A 148 -9.81 -18.89 -12.91
CA ASN A 148 -9.07 -19.96 -13.59
C ASN A 148 -7.55 -19.91 -13.36
N PHE A 149 -7.03 -19.00 -12.53
CA PHE A 149 -5.58 -18.79 -12.37
C PHE A 149 -4.85 -20.04 -11.84
N SER A 150 -5.37 -20.65 -10.77
CA SER A 150 -4.81 -21.86 -10.18
C SER A 150 -5.38 -23.15 -10.77
N ASN A 151 -6.53 -23.07 -11.44
CA ASN A 151 -7.25 -24.21 -11.99
C ASN A 151 -7.78 -23.91 -13.39
N ALA A 152 -7.09 -24.40 -14.42
CA ALA A 152 -7.51 -24.22 -15.82
C ALA A 152 -8.87 -24.89 -16.13
N ASP A 153 -9.29 -25.89 -15.35
CA ASP A 153 -10.57 -26.57 -15.52
C ASP A 153 -11.74 -25.87 -14.82
N TYR A 154 -11.53 -24.68 -14.22
CA TYR A 154 -12.61 -23.87 -13.64
C TYR A 154 -13.77 -23.66 -14.62
N VAL A 155 -13.48 -23.36 -15.89
CA VAL A 155 -14.50 -23.10 -16.92
C VAL A 155 -15.36 -24.34 -17.22
N LYS A 156 -14.84 -25.55 -16.97
CA LYS A 156 -15.61 -26.79 -17.15
C LYS A 156 -16.34 -27.22 -15.88
N THR A 157 -15.76 -26.95 -14.72
CA THR A 157 -16.20 -27.53 -13.45
C THR A 157 -16.99 -26.56 -12.57
N GLY A 158 -16.83 -25.26 -12.77
CA GLY A 158 -17.35 -24.22 -11.88
C GLY A 158 -16.57 -24.05 -10.59
N LYS A 159 -15.56 -24.90 -10.34
CA LYS A 159 -14.94 -25.05 -9.03
C LYS A 159 -13.47 -24.68 -9.04
N THR A 160 -13.04 -23.90 -8.07
CA THR A 160 -11.63 -23.51 -7.92
C THR A 160 -11.33 -23.15 -6.47
N SER A 161 -10.04 -23.18 -6.14
CA SER A 161 -9.51 -22.73 -4.86
C SER A 161 -8.37 -21.77 -5.13
N LEU A 162 -8.51 -20.53 -4.65
CA LEU A 162 -7.53 -19.47 -4.82
C LEU A 162 -6.83 -19.19 -3.50
N LYS A 163 -5.51 -18.95 -3.54
CA LYS A 163 -4.74 -18.53 -2.36
C LYS A 163 -4.34 -17.07 -2.49
N PHE A 164 -4.57 -16.32 -1.42
CA PHE A 164 -4.17 -14.93 -1.30
C PHE A 164 -3.36 -14.77 -0.03
N GLN A 165 -2.15 -14.22 -0.13
CA GLN A 165 -1.46 -13.73 1.04
C GLN A 165 -1.97 -12.32 1.39
N LEU A 166 -2.57 -12.16 2.56
CA LEU A 166 -3.09 -10.88 3.04
C LEU A 166 -2.14 -10.25 4.04
N ILE A 167 -2.13 -8.92 4.07
CA ILE A 167 -1.40 -8.13 5.07
C ILE A 167 -2.40 -7.41 5.98
N ASN A 168 -2.06 -7.24 7.25
CA ASN A 168 -2.88 -6.53 8.22
C ASN A 168 -2.77 -5.02 8.01
N GLN A 169 -3.69 -4.49 7.22
CA GLN A 169 -3.79 -3.08 6.88
C GLN A 169 -5.02 -2.43 7.51
N ARG A 170 -5.42 -2.89 8.72
CA ARG A 170 -6.68 -2.53 9.38
C ARG A 170 -7.91 -3.09 8.67
N ALA A 171 -9.06 -2.93 9.32
CA ALA A 171 -10.36 -3.43 8.87
C ALA A 171 -10.38 -4.95 8.61
N ASP A 172 -11.57 -5.44 8.34
CA ASP A 172 -11.86 -6.80 7.92
C ASP A 172 -11.72 -6.93 6.39
N PHE A 173 -11.88 -8.17 5.90
CA PHE A 173 -11.82 -8.53 4.50
C PHE A 173 -13.03 -9.35 4.06
N SER A 174 -13.42 -9.16 2.80
CA SER A 174 -14.33 -10.05 2.06
C SER A 174 -13.74 -10.34 0.68
N PHE A 175 -14.20 -11.44 0.09
CA PHE A 175 -13.85 -11.84 -1.27
C PHE A 175 -15.11 -11.82 -2.11
N VAL A 176 -14.99 -11.29 -3.32
CA VAL A 176 -16.13 -11.06 -4.20
C VAL A 176 -15.85 -11.64 -5.55
N LEU A 177 -16.77 -12.47 -6.03
CA LEU A 177 -16.74 -12.99 -7.38
C LEU A 177 -17.40 -12.00 -8.33
N PHE A 178 -16.72 -11.73 -9.45
CA PHE A 178 -17.22 -10.96 -10.56
C PHE A 178 -17.24 -11.78 -11.85
N THR A 179 -18.26 -11.55 -12.67
CA THR A 179 -18.31 -11.98 -14.08
C THR A 179 -18.21 -10.76 -15.01
N GLY A 180 -18.05 -10.97 -16.32
CA GLY A 180 -17.99 -9.86 -17.31
C GLY A 180 -16.65 -9.13 -17.38
N GLY A 181 -15.61 -9.78 -16.85
CA GLY A 181 -14.23 -9.30 -16.90
C GLY A 181 -13.98 -8.02 -16.11
N LEU A 182 -12.82 -7.41 -16.36
CA LEU A 182 -12.40 -6.20 -15.64
C LEU A 182 -13.09 -4.93 -16.16
N SER A 183 -13.61 -4.95 -17.40
CA SER A 183 -14.19 -3.77 -18.07
C SER A 183 -15.68 -3.56 -17.79
N ASN A 184 -16.44 -4.63 -17.55
CA ASN A 184 -17.88 -4.57 -17.25
C ASN A 184 -18.23 -5.51 -16.08
N PRO A 185 -17.60 -5.32 -14.90
CA PRO A 185 -17.69 -6.29 -13.83
C PRO A 185 -19.11 -6.39 -13.25
N LYS A 186 -19.61 -7.62 -13.08
CA LYS A 186 -20.89 -7.90 -12.42
C LYS A 186 -20.63 -8.65 -11.12
N LEU A 187 -20.99 -8.06 -9.99
CA LEU A 187 -20.87 -8.70 -8.69
C LEU A 187 -21.91 -9.81 -8.58
N VAL A 188 -21.46 -11.06 -8.48
CA VAL A 188 -22.34 -12.24 -8.45
C VAL A 188 -22.31 -13.02 -7.14
N GLY A 189 -21.26 -12.88 -6.32
CA GLY A 189 -21.17 -13.54 -5.02
C GLY A 189 -20.21 -12.86 -4.04
N VAL A 190 -20.51 -12.93 -2.74
CA VAL A 190 -19.69 -12.35 -1.65
C VAL A 190 -19.43 -13.41 -0.59
N SER A 191 -18.18 -13.51 -0.13
CA SER A 191 -17.78 -14.47 0.90
C SER A 191 -18.24 -14.06 2.30
N ASN A 192 -18.06 -14.98 3.26
CA ASN A 192 -17.97 -14.61 4.67
C ASN A 192 -16.88 -13.58 4.93
N TYR A 193 -16.99 -12.86 6.05
CA TYR A 193 -15.98 -11.90 6.48
C TYR A 193 -14.88 -12.58 7.27
N ILE A 194 -13.65 -12.12 7.09
CA ILE A 194 -12.49 -12.56 7.85
C ILE A 194 -11.74 -11.34 8.37
N SER A 195 -10.98 -11.51 9.45
CA SER A 195 -10.23 -10.41 10.06
C SER A 195 -8.96 -10.90 10.74
N PHE A 196 -7.93 -10.06 10.76
CA PHE A 196 -6.82 -10.26 11.69
C PHE A 196 -7.32 -10.21 13.13
N ALA A 197 -6.69 -10.97 14.02
CA ALA A 197 -7.04 -10.99 15.44
C ALA A 197 -6.98 -9.60 16.09
N ASN A 198 -6.06 -8.75 15.63
CA ASN A 198 -6.01 -7.33 15.99
C ASN A 198 -5.76 -6.47 14.74
N PRO A 199 -6.81 -6.00 14.05
CA PRO A 199 -6.67 -5.18 12.84
C PRO A 199 -5.99 -3.84 13.13
N LYS A 200 -6.03 -3.37 14.38
CA LYS A 200 -5.51 -2.05 14.76
C LYS A 200 -4.03 -2.09 15.18
N ALA A 201 -3.38 -3.24 15.15
CA ALA A 201 -2.01 -3.44 15.63
C ALA A 201 -1.00 -2.40 15.06
N PRO A 202 0.03 -2.01 15.82
CA PRO A 202 1.12 -1.14 15.34
C PRO A 202 2.05 -1.91 14.39
N LEU A 203 2.03 -1.55 13.11
CA LEU A 203 2.68 -2.31 12.04
C LEU A 203 3.51 -1.42 11.09
N TYR A 204 4.36 -2.09 10.32
CA TYR A 204 5.19 -1.51 9.25
C TYR A 204 6.05 -0.32 9.72
N PRO A 205 6.95 -0.54 10.71
CA PRO A 205 7.90 0.46 11.13
C PRO A 205 8.87 0.81 10.00
N ARG A 206 9.12 2.11 9.83
CA ARG A 206 10.05 2.69 8.87
C ARG A 206 11.00 3.60 9.62
N LEU A 207 12.30 3.35 9.45
CA LEU A 207 13.35 4.18 10.01
C LEU A 207 13.75 5.25 9.01
N ALA A 208 13.97 6.47 9.48
CA ALA A 208 14.57 7.54 8.71
C ALA A 208 15.49 8.37 9.60
N LEU A 209 16.62 8.82 9.04
CA LEU A 209 17.54 9.70 9.75
C LEU A 209 16.80 10.96 10.23
N GLY A 210 17.07 11.34 11.47
CA GLY A 210 16.53 12.56 12.07
C GLY A 210 17.23 13.81 11.59
N LYS A 211 16.98 14.92 12.28
CA LYS A 211 17.58 16.21 11.94
C LYS A 211 19.07 16.31 12.31
N LEU A 212 19.49 15.50 13.27
CA LEU A 212 20.86 15.43 13.77
C LEU A 212 21.44 14.04 13.48
N TRP A 213 22.77 13.94 13.44
CA TRP A 213 23.48 12.68 13.16
C TRP A 213 23.18 11.59 14.21
N ASN A 214 22.89 11.99 15.44
CA ASN A 214 22.57 11.14 16.59
C ASN A 214 21.05 11.02 16.83
N GLU A 215 20.23 11.27 15.81
CA GLU A 215 18.78 11.13 15.86
C GLU A 215 18.29 10.16 14.78
N MET A 216 17.40 9.24 15.18
CA MET A 216 16.67 8.35 14.28
C MET A 216 15.19 8.50 14.52
N THR A 217 14.41 8.62 13.46
CA THR A 217 12.94 8.65 13.54
C THR A 217 12.38 7.26 13.26
N LEU A 218 11.34 6.90 14.03
CA LEU A 218 10.58 5.67 13.81
C LEU A 218 9.15 6.05 13.45
N THR A 219 8.72 5.70 12.24
CA THR A 219 7.36 5.96 11.75
C THR A 219 6.62 4.65 11.51
N TRP A 220 5.40 4.52 12.02
CA TRP A 220 4.57 3.32 11.86
C TRP A 220 3.11 3.66 11.67
N THR A 221 2.30 2.65 11.34
CA THR A 221 0.86 2.80 11.14
C THR A 221 0.10 1.93 12.12
N SER A 222 -1.02 2.42 12.64
CA SER A 222 -1.94 1.64 13.46
C SER A 222 -3.40 2.02 13.19
N GLY A 223 -4.34 1.30 13.81
CA GLY A 223 -5.75 1.69 13.81
C GLY A 223 -6.15 2.54 15.01
N TYR A 224 -5.27 2.81 15.98
CA TYR A 224 -5.61 3.54 17.20
C TYR A 224 -5.46 5.04 17.01
N ASN A 225 -6.56 5.76 17.22
CA ASN A 225 -6.52 7.22 17.29
C ASN A 225 -6.03 7.69 18.67
N LEU A 226 -5.74 8.98 18.83
CA LEU A 226 -5.23 9.55 20.08
C LEU A 226 -6.23 9.54 21.26
N LEU A 227 -7.53 9.38 21.00
CA LEU A 227 -8.56 9.25 22.04
C LEU A 227 -8.63 7.80 22.56
N GLU A 228 -8.29 6.84 21.71
CA GLU A 228 -8.32 5.41 22.04
C GLU A 228 -7.02 4.94 22.70
N ALA A 229 -5.88 5.47 22.26
CA ALA A 229 -4.58 5.07 22.77
C ALA A 229 -3.52 6.17 22.68
N VAL A 230 -2.60 6.19 23.66
CA VAL A 230 -1.38 7.00 23.62
C VAL A 230 -0.27 6.20 22.93
N PRO A 231 0.22 6.63 21.75
CA PRO A 231 1.28 5.94 21.04
C PRO A 231 2.67 6.35 21.58
N PHE A 232 3.55 5.37 21.70
CA PHE A 232 4.92 5.58 22.15
C PHE A 232 5.83 4.47 21.61
N ILE A 233 7.14 4.63 21.81
CA ILE A 233 8.14 3.59 21.55
C ILE A 233 8.85 3.26 22.84
N ASP A 234 9.23 1.99 23.01
CA ASP A 234 10.10 1.52 24.07
C ASP A 234 11.41 1.06 23.43
N TRP A 235 12.53 1.69 23.79
CA TRP A 235 13.78 1.52 23.07
C TRP A 235 15.02 1.81 23.91
N GLY A 236 16.18 1.34 23.44
CA GLY A 236 17.44 1.48 24.15
C GLY A 236 18.54 0.67 23.48
N ARG A 237 19.79 0.82 23.96
CA ARG A 237 20.90 0.00 23.49
C ARG A 237 20.59 -1.47 23.79
N LYS A 238 21.02 -2.37 22.93
CA LYS A 238 20.77 -3.80 23.13
C LYS A 238 21.44 -4.26 24.44
N GLY A 239 20.64 -4.75 25.38
CA GLY A 239 21.10 -5.21 26.70
C GLY A 239 20.92 -4.20 27.83
N ASP A 240 20.65 -2.93 27.50
CA ASP A 240 20.42 -1.87 28.49
C ASP A 240 18.94 -1.73 28.86
N PRO A 241 18.64 -1.04 29.97
CA PRO A 241 17.29 -0.59 30.28
C PRO A 241 16.70 0.20 29.11
N GLN A 242 15.49 -0.19 28.71
CA GLN A 242 14.74 0.53 27.69
C GLN A 242 14.04 1.72 28.33
N HIS A 243 13.87 2.79 27.57
CA HIS A 243 13.11 3.96 27.97
C HIS A 243 12.07 4.30 26.91
N ARG A 244 11.05 5.04 27.34
CA ARG A 244 9.92 5.39 26.48
C ARG A 244 10.08 6.76 25.86
N SER A 245 9.71 6.88 24.59
CA SER A 245 9.58 8.16 23.90
C SER A 245 8.20 8.30 23.28
N PRO A 246 7.55 9.47 23.40
CA PRO A 246 6.21 9.68 22.83
C PRO A 246 6.26 9.71 21.31
N ALA A 247 5.10 9.55 20.66
CA ALA A 247 4.97 9.75 19.23
C ALA A 247 3.96 10.84 18.89
N GLY A 248 4.29 11.66 17.91
CA GLY A 248 3.31 12.51 17.24
C GLY A 248 2.46 11.66 16.28
N THR A 249 1.18 11.99 16.15
CA THR A 249 0.24 11.25 15.29
C THR A 249 -0.31 12.15 14.20
N LEU A 250 -0.29 11.68 12.97
CA LEU A 250 -0.86 12.31 11.79
C LEU A 250 -1.81 11.34 11.09
N THR A 251 -2.77 11.89 10.36
CA THR A 251 -3.60 11.17 9.41
C THR A 251 -4.05 12.15 8.32
N PHE A 252 -4.74 11.66 7.31
CA PHE A 252 -5.39 12.45 6.28
C PHE A 252 -6.73 11.80 5.95
N ASP A 253 -7.69 12.61 5.53
CA ASP A 253 -9.02 12.14 5.13
C ASP A 253 -9.16 12.13 3.61
N ARG A 254 -10.31 11.64 3.15
CA ARG A 254 -10.66 11.58 1.72
C ARG A 254 -10.55 12.95 1.06
N ASN A 255 -11.01 14.00 1.74
CA ASN A 255 -11.08 15.35 1.21
C ASN A 255 -9.71 16.04 1.13
N THR A 256 -8.70 15.47 1.78
CA THR A 256 -7.30 15.87 1.63
C THR A 256 -6.75 15.47 0.25
N MET A 257 -7.36 14.47 -0.41
CA MET A 257 -6.97 14.05 -1.76
C MET A 257 -7.46 15.02 -2.81
N CYS A 258 -6.70 15.14 -3.90
CA CYS A 258 -6.89 16.18 -4.92
C CYS A 258 -7.91 15.82 -6.00
N GLY A 259 -8.16 14.53 -6.20
CA GLY A 259 -9.09 14.05 -7.22
C GLY A 259 -9.07 12.53 -7.35
N SER A 260 -9.80 12.04 -8.34
CA SER A 260 -9.87 10.62 -8.72
C SER A 260 -8.49 10.05 -9.13
N PRO A 261 -8.17 8.77 -8.86
CA PRO A 261 -8.98 7.82 -8.09
C PRO A 261 -8.81 7.98 -6.56
N ALA A 262 -7.81 8.73 -6.09
CA ALA A 262 -7.45 8.82 -4.68
C ALA A 262 -8.58 9.38 -3.79
N ARG A 263 -9.37 10.33 -4.32
CA ARG A 263 -10.53 10.92 -3.63
C ARG A 263 -11.82 10.10 -3.79
N THR A 264 -11.90 9.24 -4.80
CA THR A 264 -13.10 8.50 -5.21
C THR A 264 -12.96 7.00 -4.89
N VAL A 265 -12.98 6.13 -5.90
CA VAL A 265 -12.98 4.66 -5.75
C VAL A 265 -11.69 4.11 -5.15
N GLY A 266 -10.57 4.82 -5.29
CA GLY A 266 -9.27 4.42 -4.73
C GLY A 266 -9.07 4.83 -3.28
N TRP A 267 -10.01 5.57 -2.68
CA TRP A 267 -9.89 5.97 -1.28
C TRP A 267 -9.99 4.77 -0.35
N ARG A 268 -9.05 4.69 0.59
CA ARG A 268 -9.13 3.80 1.74
C ARG A 268 -8.53 4.51 2.94
N ASP A 269 -9.22 4.42 4.08
CA ASP A 269 -8.78 5.04 5.32
C ASP A 269 -7.34 4.60 5.69
N PRO A 270 -6.39 5.55 5.91
CA PRO A 270 -4.99 5.24 6.18
C PRO A 270 -4.71 4.82 7.63
N GLY A 271 -5.70 4.89 8.52
CA GLY A 271 -5.55 4.77 9.95
C GLY A 271 -4.79 5.97 10.52
N PHE A 272 -3.85 5.69 11.41
CA PHE A 272 -3.04 6.71 12.07
C PHE A 272 -1.56 6.42 11.86
N ILE A 273 -0.82 7.44 11.44
CA ILE A 273 0.63 7.38 11.23
C ILE A 273 1.29 8.05 12.43
N HIS A 274 2.12 7.30 13.14
CA HIS A 274 2.80 7.78 14.34
C HIS A 274 4.29 7.90 14.06
N THR A 275 4.91 8.98 14.54
CA THR A 275 6.35 9.21 14.43
C THR A 275 6.93 9.53 15.80
N SER A 276 7.90 8.72 16.24
CA SER A 276 8.69 8.98 17.44
C SER A 276 10.15 9.25 17.08
N PHE A 277 10.89 9.85 18.01
CA PHE A 277 12.26 10.33 17.83
C PHE A 277 13.18 9.67 18.87
N MET A 278 14.15 8.91 18.38
CA MET A 278 15.20 8.29 19.18
C MET A 278 16.43 9.20 19.12
N LYS A 279 16.74 9.87 20.22
CA LYS A 279 17.76 10.94 20.31
C LYS A 279 18.98 10.50 21.11
N ASP A 280 20.06 11.28 21.03
CA ASP A 280 21.29 11.06 21.80
C ASP A 280 21.90 9.67 21.54
N LEU A 281 21.78 9.22 20.30
CA LEU A 281 22.31 7.93 19.86
C LEU A 281 23.84 7.93 19.87
N TRP A 282 24.40 6.86 20.41
CA TRP A 282 25.83 6.59 20.30
C TRP A 282 26.12 6.14 18.87
N PRO A 283 27.22 6.59 18.23
CA PRO A 283 27.50 6.24 16.85
C PRO A 283 27.69 4.73 16.70
N SER A 284 27.31 4.16 15.55
CA SER A 284 27.59 2.76 15.21
C SER A 284 27.11 1.74 16.27
N THR A 285 26.07 2.04 17.03
CA THR A 285 25.63 1.24 18.17
C THR A 285 24.33 0.52 17.85
N LEU A 286 24.17 -0.71 18.37
CA LEU A 286 22.97 -1.52 18.15
C LEU A 286 21.89 -1.16 19.17
N TYR A 287 20.74 -0.77 18.68
CA TYR A 287 19.54 -0.45 19.45
C TYR A 287 18.44 -1.45 19.19
N THR A 288 17.62 -1.69 20.20
CA THR A 288 16.36 -2.44 20.10
C THR A 288 15.19 -1.50 20.33
N TYR A 289 14.05 -1.80 19.73
CA TYR A 289 12.83 -1.03 19.95
C TYR A 289 11.54 -1.85 19.78
N LYS A 290 10.47 -1.39 20.41
CA LYS A 290 9.08 -1.83 20.23
C LYS A 290 8.16 -0.62 20.10
N MET A 291 7.13 -0.74 19.29
CA MET A 291 6.05 0.24 19.21
C MET A 291 4.96 -0.17 20.20
N GLY A 292 4.49 0.79 21.00
CA GLY A 292 3.50 0.59 22.04
C GLY A 292 2.31 1.53 21.86
N HIS A 293 1.13 1.03 22.23
CA HIS A 293 -0.09 1.82 22.39
C HIS A 293 -0.65 1.54 23.77
N MET A 294 -0.72 2.58 24.60
CA MET A 294 -1.38 2.50 25.91
C MET A 294 -2.84 2.86 25.72
N LEU A 295 -3.72 1.87 25.79
CA LEU A 295 -5.16 2.04 25.59
C LEU A 295 -5.78 2.84 26.75
N SER A 296 -6.92 3.49 26.49
CA SER A 296 -7.65 4.27 27.50
C SER A 296 -8.06 3.48 28.75
N ASN A 297 -8.16 2.16 28.64
CA ASN A 297 -8.41 1.24 29.76
C ASN A 297 -7.15 0.84 30.55
N GLY A 298 -5.99 1.42 30.24
CA GLY A 298 -4.70 1.15 30.90
C GLY A 298 -3.93 -0.06 30.37
N SER A 299 -4.53 -0.87 29.50
CA SER A 299 -3.84 -2.01 28.87
C SER A 299 -2.90 -1.56 27.75
N TYR A 300 -1.95 -2.42 27.38
CA TYR A 300 -0.94 -2.11 26.37
C TYR A 300 -1.03 -3.06 25.18
N VAL A 301 -0.96 -2.50 23.97
CA VAL A 301 -0.75 -3.24 22.73
C VAL A 301 0.69 -2.99 22.27
N TRP A 302 1.42 -4.08 22.00
CA TRP A 302 2.82 -4.04 21.63
C TRP A 302 3.06 -4.66 20.26
N SER A 303 4.04 -4.13 19.54
CA SER A 303 4.62 -4.81 18.39
C SER A 303 5.62 -5.91 18.82
N LYS A 304 6.07 -6.71 17.84
CA LYS A 304 7.31 -7.48 17.98
C LYS A 304 8.51 -6.54 18.21
N MET A 305 9.60 -7.11 18.71
CA MET A 305 10.86 -6.38 18.88
C MET A 305 11.57 -6.23 17.54
N TYR A 306 12.15 -5.06 17.31
CA TYR A 306 12.99 -4.74 16.15
C TYR A 306 14.35 -4.23 16.62
N SER A 307 15.28 -4.09 15.69
CA SER A 307 16.59 -3.52 15.97
C SER A 307 17.10 -2.69 14.79
N PHE A 308 18.02 -1.78 15.09
CA PHE A 308 18.76 -1.04 14.08
C PHE A 308 20.15 -0.67 14.62
N ARG A 309 21.07 -0.38 13.71
CA ARG A 309 22.35 0.22 14.05
C ARG A 309 22.26 1.72 13.78
N SER A 310 22.58 2.53 14.79
CA SER A 310 22.64 3.98 14.63
C SER A 310 23.73 4.37 13.63
N SER A 311 23.57 5.55 13.03
CA SER A 311 24.51 6.10 12.07
C SER A 311 25.93 6.24 12.68
N PRO A 312 26.99 6.11 11.86
CA PRO A 312 28.32 6.50 12.29
C PRO A 312 28.38 8.00 12.60
N TYR A 313 29.39 8.42 13.34
CA TYR A 313 29.65 9.86 13.52
C TYR A 313 30.04 10.50 12.17
N PRO A 314 29.62 11.74 11.87
CA PRO A 314 30.04 12.42 10.64
C PRO A 314 31.57 12.52 10.54
N GLY A 315 32.14 11.98 9.46
CA GLY A 315 33.59 11.91 9.24
C GLY A 315 34.28 10.69 9.86
N GLN A 316 33.53 9.74 10.44
CA GLN A 316 34.10 8.52 11.00
C GLN A 316 34.69 7.62 9.90
N ASP A 317 35.96 7.24 10.08
CA ASP A 317 36.65 6.29 9.22
C ASP A 317 36.13 4.87 9.45
N SER A 318 35.21 4.45 8.60
CA SER A 318 34.60 3.12 8.63
C SER A 318 33.94 2.81 7.30
N LEU A 319 33.87 1.52 6.93
CA LEU A 319 33.18 1.09 5.72
C LEU A 319 31.68 1.39 5.81
N GLN A 320 31.21 2.25 4.91
CA GLN A 320 29.81 2.65 4.78
C GLN A 320 29.26 2.16 3.44
N ARG A 321 28.05 1.59 3.44
CA ARG A 321 27.39 1.03 2.25
C ARG A 321 26.06 1.72 2.05
N VAL A 322 25.85 2.30 0.87
CA VAL A 322 24.64 3.06 0.51
C VAL A 322 24.03 2.44 -0.74
N ILE A 323 22.72 2.21 -0.72
CA ILE A 323 21.95 1.69 -1.86
C ILE A 323 21.03 2.80 -2.35
N ILE A 324 20.98 3.01 -3.67
CA ILE A 324 20.16 4.05 -4.31
C ILE A 324 19.49 3.43 -5.53
N PHE A 325 18.16 3.59 -5.62
CA PHE A 325 17.36 3.23 -6.78
C PHE A 325 16.16 4.17 -6.87
N GLY A 326 15.61 4.31 -8.08
CA GLY A 326 14.32 4.95 -8.35
C GLY A 326 13.31 3.89 -8.79
N ASP A 327 12.02 4.22 -8.71
CA ASP A 327 10.96 3.50 -9.44
C ASP A 327 10.84 2.00 -9.13
N MET A 328 11.20 1.58 -7.90
CA MET A 328 11.05 0.18 -7.48
C MET A 328 9.60 -0.32 -7.54
N GLY A 329 8.63 0.58 -7.38
CA GLY A 329 7.21 0.26 -7.41
C GLY A 329 6.80 -0.72 -6.30
N LYS A 330 5.69 -1.42 -6.54
CA LYS A 330 5.25 -2.58 -5.79
C LYS A 330 4.58 -3.55 -6.77
N ASP A 331 4.87 -4.84 -6.65
CA ASP A 331 4.20 -5.87 -7.42
C ASP A 331 3.62 -6.94 -6.49
N TYR A 332 2.49 -7.52 -6.88
CA TYR A 332 1.86 -8.66 -6.21
C TYR A 332 2.15 -9.98 -6.93
N LEU A 333 2.85 -9.96 -8.07
CA LEU A 333 3.29 -11.17 -8.78
C LEU A 333 4.39 -11.96 -8.05
N SER A 334 4.93 -11.47 -6.93
CA SER A 334 5.81 -12.28 -6.08
C SER A 334 5.11 -12.58 -4.75
N LEU A 335 4.29 -13.63 -4.74
CA LEU A 335 4.05 -14.60 -3.65
C LEU A 335 2.80 -15.39 -4.07
N THR A 336 2.94 -16.11 -5.19
CA THR A 336 2.10 -17.25 -5.60
C THR A 336 2.84 -18.53 -5.30
#